data_AF-A0A9P0BPD3-F1
#
_entry.id   AF-A0A9P0BPD3-F1
#
_cell.length_a   1.000
_cell.length_b   1.000
_cell.length_c   1.000
_cell.angle_alpha   90.00
_cell.angle_beta   90.00
_cell.angle_gamma   90.00
#
_symmetry.space_group_name_H-M   'P 1'
#
loop_
_entity.id
_entity.type
_entity.pdbx_description
1 polymer ?
#
loop_
_entity_poly.entity_id
_entity_poly.type
_entity_poly.pdbx_seq_one_letter_code
_entity_poly.pdbx_strand_id
1 'polypeptide(L)'
;MKKGYKVTDVRREKKIGIAAENLQELVEKSCKKLGFNVSCAECRLCVAEDGTQVDDDDYLATLPPQTLFILLKNKEAMVTDFDYYYELIRSPKKDYIDTGAAAKEFLTTNIKEKFKVFQKYIAAADDARTMLSERTQDPEWFEGLEPSEKTKEQSMSKRVKERMRGYYYKTKSALQSSEVYIHSKNGRGKKLIDQFLTDLRNILESRKYNDTYFNRKANETARMCDEKGVFQCGGLWSNDKCLYEGEHIINPYRSREERIIFQTWNLDHNIELSRSIIPKILQAIDGLYNGDIKCILCDKDSKVGVLEADRYFLQIFTRENLKLVHIVCHYKGKHDSDSGVYTLCKKCFTGQSIEYK
;
A
#
# COMPACT_ATOMS: atom_id res chain seq x y z
N MET A 1 -18.86 8.56 11.45
CA MET A 1 -18.86 8.54 9.96
C MET A 1 -18.25 7.23 9.46
N LYS A 2 -18.86 6.56 8.47
CA LYS A 2 -18.40 5.23 7.99
C LYS A 2 -17.05 5.30 7.27
N LYS A 3 -16.06 4.55 7.76
CA LYS A 3 -14.77 4.30 7.09
C LYS A 3 -14.81 2.96 6.36
N GLY A 4 -14.10 2.87 5.23
CA GLY A 4 -13.96 1.62 4.48
C GLY A 4 -12.74 0.83 4.93
N TYR A 5 -12.90 -0.45 5.23
CA TYR A 5 -11.87 -1.37 5.69
C TYR A 5 -11.85 -2.65 4.84
N LYS A 6 -10.74 -3.39 4.90
CA LYS A 6 -10.62 -4.72 4.29
C LYS A 6 -10.54 -5.76 5.39
N VAL A 7 -11.30 -6.83 5.26
CA VAL A 7 -11.31 -7.91 6.26
C VAL A 7 -11.14 -9.24 5.53
N THR A 8 -10.41 -10.16 6.15
CA THR A 8 -10.21 -11.53 5.66
C THR A 8 -10.18 -12.48 6.85
N ASP A 9 -10.33 -13.77 6.60
CA ASP A 9 -10.11 -14.82 7.59
C ASP A 9 -8.61 -15.14 7.76
N VAL A 10 -8.26 -15.93 8.79
CA VAL A 10 -6.87 -16.36 9.06
C VAL A 10 -6.20 -17.02 7.85
N ARG A 11 -6.97 -17.80 7.08
CA ARG A 11 -6.48 -18.52 5.91
C ARG A 11 -6.37 -17.64 4.68
N ARG A 12 -6.82 -16.39 4.76
CA ARG A 12 -6.84 -15.39 3.68
C ARG A 12 -7.47 -15.92 2.38
N GLU A 13 -8.44 -16.83 2.51
CA GLU A 13 -9.16 -17.44 1.38
C GLU A 13 -10.07 -16.41 0.70
N LYS A 14 -10.64 -15.49 1.49
CA LYS A 14 -11.59 -14.49 1.00
C LYS A 14 -11.34 -13.13 1.62
N LYS A 15 -10.91 -12.17 0.80
CA LYS A 15 -10.77 -10.75 1.18
C LYS A 15 -12.01 -9.96 0.80
N ILE A 16 -12.63 -9.29 1.76
CA ILE A 16 -13.85 -8.51 1.60
C ILE A 16 -13.63 -7.03 1.95
N GLY A 17 -14.37 -6.15 1.28
CA GLY A 17 -14.49 -4.73 1.65
C GLY A 17 -15.72 -4.49 2.55
N ILE A 18 -15.52 -3.79 3.66
CA ILE A 18 -16.56 -3.45 4.64
C ILE A 18 -16.50 -1.95 4.93
N ALA A 19 -17.62 -1.25 4.78
CA ALA A 19 -17.77 0.10 5.32
C ALA A 19 -18.44 0.01 6.69
N ALA A 20 -17.79 0.55 7.72
CA ALA A 20 -18.26 0.51 9.11
C ALA A 20 -17.92 1.81 9.85
N GLU A 21 -18.80 2.17 10.78
CA GLU A 21 -18.70 3.36 11.63
C GLU A 21 -17.99 3.07 12.95
N ASN A 22 -18.12 1.85 13.46
CA ASN A 22 -17.51 1.37 14.69
C ASN A 22 -17.09 -0.10 14.55
N LEU A 23 -16.37 -0.60 15.54
CA LEU A 23 -15.82 -1.94 15.62
C LEU A 23 -16.92 -3.00 15.59
N GLN A 24 -18.03 -2.75 16.31
CA GLN A 24 -19.17 -3.66 16.32
C GLN A 24 -19.75 -3.86 14.91
N GLU A 25 -20.05 -2.76 14.18
CA GLU A 25 -20.57 -2.81 12.81
C GLU A 25 -19.56 -3.48 11.85
N LEU A 26 -18.26 -3.25 12.06
CA LEU A 26 -17.19 -3.86 11.27
C LEU A 26 -17.18 -5.39 11.46
N VAL A 27 -17.22 -5.86 12.70
CA VAL A 27 -17.22 -7.29 13.02
C VAL A 27 -18.49 -7.96 12.50
N GLU A 28 -19.67 -7.41 12.78
CA GLU A 28 -20.97 -7.98 12.36
C GLU A 28 -21.06 -8.18 10.84
N LYS A 29 -20.72 -7.13 10.08
CA LYS A 29 -20.75 -7.22 8.61
C LYS A 29 -19.68 -8.17 8.08
N SER A 30 -18.53 -8.26 8.75
CA SER A 30 -17.46 -9.16 8.37
C SER A 30 -17.85 -10.61 8.59
N CYS A 31 -18.42 -10.95 9.76
CA CYS A 31 -18.95 -12.28 10.06
C CYS A 31 -19.96 -12.72 9.00
N LYS A 32 -20.92 -11.86 8.66
CA LYS A 32 -21.95 -12.15 7.66
C LYS A 32 -21.36 -12.39 6.26
N LYS A 33 -20.39 -11.59 5.83
CA LYS A 33 -19.80 -11.71 4.48
C LYS A 33 -18.77 -12.84 4.35
N LEU A 34 -18.09 -13.20 5.45
CA LEU A 34 -17.13 -14.31 5.50
C LEU A 34 -17.80 -15.65 5.85
N GLY A 35 -19.08 -15.66 6.24
CA GLY A 35 -19.81 -16.89 6.55
C GLY A 35 -19.45 -17.50 7.91
N PHE A 36 -19.11 -16.65 8.90
CA PHE A 36 -18.83 -17.10 10.26
C PHE A 36 -20.17 -17.32 10.99
N ASN A 37 -20.52 -18.57 11.26
CA ASN A 37 -21.73 -18.97 12.02
C ASN A 37 -21.49 -18.91 13.55
N VAL A 38 -20.80 -17.88 14.03
CA VAL A 38 -20.47 -17.68 15.46
C VAL A 38 -20.93 -16.30 15.90
N SER A 39 -21.17 -16.13 17.20
CA SER A 39 -21.57 -14.83 17.75
C SER A 39 -20.49 -13.79 17.51
N CYS A 40 -20.86 -12.53 17.28
CA CYS A 40 -19.90 -11.44 17.10
C CYS A 40 -19.03 -11.22 18.35
N ALA A 41 -19.56 -11.56 19.54
CA ALA A 41 -18.81 -11.54 20.80
C ALA A 41 -17.72 -12.63 20.90
N GLU A 42 -17.75 -13.61 19.99
CA GLU A 42 -16.76 -14.69 19.91
C GLU A 42 -15.70 -14.44 18.83
N CYS A 43 -15.69 -13.25 18.23
CA CYS A 43 -14.77 -12.88 17.18
C CYS A 43 -13.81 -11.79 17.65
N ARG A 44 -12.54 -11.94 17.31
CA ARG A 44 -11.49 -10.93 17.52
C ARG A 44 -11.07 -10.36 16.18
N LEU A 45 -10.79 -9.06 16.15
CA LEU A 45 -10.28 -8.38 14.96
C LEU A 45 -8.82 -8.00 15.22
N CYS A 46 -7.91 -8.38 14.33
CA CYS A 46 -6.49 -8.02 14.44
C CYS A 46 -6.00 -7.39 13.15
N VAL A 47 -5.05 -6.45 13.25
CA VAL A 47 -4.36 -5.89 12.08
C VAL A 47 -3.54 -7.01 11.43
N ALA A 48 -3.71 -7.20 10.12
CA ALA A 48 -3.08 -8.33 9.42
C ALA A 48 -1.55 -8.23 9.39
N GLU A 49 -1.02 -7.01 9.34
CA GLU A 49 0.41 -6.75 9.20
C GLU A 49 1.22 -7.15 10.45
N ASP A 50 0.75 -6.80 11.66
CA ASP A 50 1.51 -6.94 12.91
C ASP A 50 0.79 -7.71 14.02
N GLY A 51 -0.48 -8.06 13.81
CA GLY A 51 -1.27 -8.82 14.78
C GLY A 51 -1.80 -8.06 15.97
N THR A 52 -1.69 -6.74 15.96
CA THR A 52 -2.29 -5.91 17.01
C THR A 52 -3.80 -6.12 17.03
N GLN A 53 -4.35 -6.49 18.18
CA GLN A 53 -5.79 -6.64 18.36
C GLN A 53 -6.45 -5.26 18.38
N VAL A 54 -7.60 -5.16 17.71
CA VAL A 54 -8.48 -3.99 17.77
C VAL A 54 -9.60 -4.33 18.75
N ASP A 55 -9.51 -3.76 19.94
CA ASP A 55 -10.40 -4.00 21.08
C ASP A 55 -11.35 -2.85 21.37
N ASP A 56 -11.06 -1.63 20.90
CA ASP A 56 -11.92 -0.47 21.05
C ASP A 56 -12.06 0.39 19.77
N ASP A 57 -13.06 1.28 19.79
CA ASP A 57 -13.37 2.20 18.70
C ASP A 57 -12.32 3.33 18.58
N ASP A 58 -11.66 3.68 19.67
CA ASP A 58 -10.65 4.75 19.70
C ASP A 58 -9.41 4.33 18.90
N TYR A 59 -8.91 3.12 19.15
CA TYR A 59 -7.82 2.52 18.40
C TYR A 59 -8.23 2.30 16.94
N LEU A 60 -9.42 1.75 16.67
CA LEU A 60 -9.94 1.63 15.29
C LEU A 60 -9.98 2.98 14.57
N ALA A 61 -10.32 4.06 15.28
CA ALA A 61 -10.36 5.41 14.72
C ALA A 61 -8.97 5.94 14.35
N THR A 62 -7.91 5.53 15.07
CA THR A 62 -6.52 5.85 14.70
C THR A 62 -6.07 5.16 13.42
N LEU A 63 -6.67 4.00 13.10
CA LEU A 63 -6.26 3.20 11.96
C LEU A 63 -6.70 3.84 10.63
N PRO A 64 -5.85 3.81 9.60
CA PRO A 64 -6.20 4.38 8.32
C PRO A 64 -7.36 3.64 7.64
N PRO A 65 -8.13 4.33 6.77
CA PRO A 65 -9.04 3.66 5.85
C PRO A 65 -8.28 2.61 5.01
N GLN A 66 -8.97 1.52 4.67
CA GLN A 66 -8.49 0.37 3.90
C GLN A 66 -7.43 -0.50 4.59
N THR A 67 -7.22 -0.30 5.88
CA THR A 67 -6.46 -1.24 6.73
C THR A 67 -7.01 -2.65 6.55
N LEU A 68 -6.10 -3.62 6.38
CA LEU A 68 -6.43 -5.03 6.28
C LEU A 68 -6.47 -5.65 7.67
N PHE A 69 -7.61 -6.24 7.99
CA PHE A 69 -7.83 -6.96 9.24
C PHE A 69 -8.01 -8.45 9.00
N ILE A 70 -7.61 -9.23 9.99
CA ILE A 70 -7.93 -10.65 10.13
C ILE A 70 -9.04 -10.77 11.16
N LEU A 71 -10.16 -11.34 10.74
CA LEU A 71 -11.23 -11.75 11.63
C LEU A 71 -10.92 -13.17 12.14
N LEU A 72 -10.80 -13.29 13.46
CA LEU A 72 -10.46 -14.51 14.18
C LEU A 72 -11.65 -14.98 15.00
N LYS A 73 -11.86 -16.29 15.10
CA LYS A 73 -12.69 -16.85 16.17
C LYS A 73 -11.89 -16.87 17.47
N ASN A 74 -12.55 -16.82 18.63
CA ASN A 74 -11.88 -16.72 19.94
C ASN A 74 -10.77 -17.77 20.15
N LYS A 75 -10.95 -19.00 19.63
CA LYS A 75 -9.98 -20.11 19.74
C LYS A 75 -8.90 -20.14 18.65
N GLU A 76 -8.94 -19.27 17.66
CA GLU A 76 -7.95 -19.24 16.57
C GLU A 76 -6.73 -18.41 16.96
N ALA A 77 -5.54 -18.95 16.66
CA ALA A 77 -4.29 -18.20 16.81
C ALA A 77 -4.19 -17.13 15.72
N MET A 78 -3.78 -15.93 16.10
CA MET A 78 -3.49 -14.87 15.13
C MET A 78 -2.24 -15.23 14.33
N VAL A 79 -2.31 -15.04 13.00
CA VAL A 79 -1.18 -15.27 12.09
C VAL A 79 -0.93 -13.99 11.28
N THR A 80 0.20 -13.33 11.53
CA THR A 80 0.60 -12.10 10.82
C THR A 80 0.75 -12.35 9.33
N ASP A 81 0.74 -11.29 8.51
CA ASP A 81 0.98 -11.39 7.07
C ASP A 81 2.30 -12.10 6.81
N PHE A 82 3.35 -11.76 7.56
CA PHE A 82 4.64 -12.43 7.44
C PHE A 82 4.56 -13.93 7.76
N ASP A 83 4.01 -14.32 8.92
CA ASP A 83 3.94 -15.72 9.33
C ASP A 83 3.04 -16.55 8.39
N TYR A 84 1.96 -15.95 7.89
CA TYR A 84 1.08 -16.59 6.93
C TYR A 84 1.77 -16.85 5.60
N TYR A 85 2.43 -15.82 5.06
CA TYR A 85 3.16 -15.95 3.79
C TYR A 85 4.33 -16.94 3.93
N TYR A 86 4.95 -17.03 5.11
CA TYR A 86 5.96 -18.02 5.43
C TYR A 86 5.39 -19.46 5.42
N GLU A 87 4.29 -19.73 6.14
CA GLU A 87 3.68 -21.06 6.17
C GLU A 87 3.14 -21.50 4.79
N LEU A 88 2.65 -20.54 3.98
CA LEU A 88 2.22 -20.80 2.59
C LEU A 88 3.37 -21.30 1.70
N ILE A 89 4.61 -20.95 2.04
CA ILE A 89 5.80 -21.43 1.35
C ILE A 89 6.26 -22.78 1.93
N ARG A 90 6.05 -23.02 3.23
CA ARG A 90 6.49 -24.23 3.93
C ARG A 90 5.61 -25.45 3.70
N SER A 91 4.29 -25.25 3.63
CA SER A 91 3.28 -26.33 3.55
C SER A 91 3.54 -27.38 2.43
N PRO A 92 3.95 -27.00 1.20
CA PRO A 92 4.24 -27.97 0.13
C PRO A 92 5.68 -28.56 0.16
N LYS A 93 6.62 -28.03 0.97
CA LYS A 93 8.03 -28.49 1.03
C LYS A 93 8.39 -29.16 2.35
N LYS A 94 7.42 -29.87 2.97
CA LYS A 94 7.55 -30.47 4.30
C LYS A 94 8.73 -31.44 4.43
N ASP A 95 9.13 -32.08 3.33
CA ASP A 95 10.21 -33.08 3.29
C ASP A 95 11.63 -32.47 3.29
N TYR A 96 11.78 -31.15 3.12
CA TYR A 96 13.09 -30.48 3.09
C TYR A 96 13.53 -29.91 4.45
N ILE A 97 12.70 -29.98 5.50
CA ILE A 97 13.04 -29.53 6.85
C ILE A 97 12.97 -30.73 7.79
N ASP A 98 13.97 -31.59 7.69
CA ASP A 98 14.16 -32.69 8.62
C ASP A 98 14.82 -32.17 9.90
N THR A 99 14.01 -31.56 10.77
CA THR A 99 14.12 -31.53 12.25
C THR A 99 13.11 -30.53 12.82
N GLY A 100 11.98 -31.03 13.30
CA GLY A 100 10.92 -30.22 13.92
C GLY A 100 11.37 -29.39 15.14
N ALA A 101 12.53 -29.69 15.73
CA ALA A 101 13.14 -28.91 16.82
C ALA A 101 13.76 -27.60 16.31
N ALA A 102 14.51 -27.64 15.20
CA ALA A 102 15.13 -26.45 14.59
C ALA A 102 14.07 -25.49 14.03
N ALA A 103 12.98 -26.01 13.47
CA ALA A 103 11.85 -25.20 13.03
C ALA A 103 11.13 -24.50 14.20
N LYS A 104 11.07 -25.12 15.39
CA LYS A 104 10.45 -24.55 16.59
C LYS A 104 11.33 -23.49 17.25
N GLU A 105 12.63 -23.71 17.28
CA GLU A 105 13.64 -22.73 17.74
C GLU A 105 13.70 -21.52 16.78
N PHE A 106 13.56 -21.76 15.48
CA PHE A 106 13.43 -20.73 14.44
C PHE A 106 12.15 -19.89 14.54
N LEU A 107 11.03 -20.49 14.98
CA LEU A 107 9.77 -19.78 15.21
C LEU A 107 9.91 -18.74 16.35
N THR A 108 10.80 -18.98 17.31
CA THR A 108 11.09 -18.07 18.43
C THR A 108 12.09 -16.95 18.09
N THR A 109 12.64 -16.95 16.88
CA THR A 109 13.67 -16.01 16.45
C THR A 109 13.12 -14.71 15.85
N ASN A 110 13.85 -13.60 15.97
CA ASN A 110 13.46 -12.30 15.40
C ASN A 110 13.31 -12.38 13.86
N ILE A 111 12.36 -11.62 13.29
CA ILE A 111 12.09 -11.46 11.84
C ILE A 111 13.36 -11.40 10.98
N LYS A 112 14.43 -10.75 11.48
CA LYS A 112 15.72 -10.65 10.77
C LYS A 112 16.39 -11.99 10.51
N GLU A 113 16.49 -12.84 11.53
CA GLU A 113 17.10 -14.18 11.40
C GLU A 113 16.19 -15.10 10.60
N LYS A 114 14.85 -14.92 10.72
CA LYS A 114 13.89 -15.62 9.88
C LYS A 114 14.14 -15.37 8.39
N PHE A 115 14.33 -14.11 8.00
CA PHE A 115 14.62 -13.75 6.61
C PHE A 115 15.98 -14.27 6.12
N LYS A 116 17.03 -14.22 6.95
CA LYS A 116 18.38 -14.67 6.56
C LYS A 116 18.44 -16.17 6.26
N VAL A 117 17.80 -17.00 7.08
CA VAL A 117 17.72 -18.44 6.83
C VAL A 117 16.92 -18.71 5.55
N PHE A 118 15.82 -17.98 5.35
CA PHE A 118 14.98 -18.13 4.17
C PHE A 118 15.67 -17.75 2.85
N GLN A 119 16.43 -16.66 2.84
CA GLN A 119 17.23 -16.24 1.68
C GLN A 119 18.28 -17.28 1.28
N LYS A 120 18.87 -17.99 2.25
CA LYS A 120 19.82 -19.09 1.97
C LYS A 120 19.16 -20.26 1.23
N TYR A 121 17.90 -20.58 1.53
CA TYR A 121 17.14 -21.60 0.80
C TYR A 121 16.73 -21.15 -0.60
N ILE A 122 16.49 -19.85 -0.81
CA ILE A 122 16.14 -19.27 -2.12
C ILE A 122 17.36 -19.15 -3.02
N ALA A 123 18.53 -18.78 -2.49
CA ALA A 123 19.76 -18.64 -3.28
C ALA A 123 20.24 -19.95 -3.93
N ALA A 124 19.75 -21.10 -3.44
CA ALA A 124 19.98 -22.42 -4.04
C ALA A 124 19.00 -22.74 -5.19
N ALA A 125 18.00 -21.88 -5.45
CA ALA A 125 17.03 -22.08 -6.53
C ALA A 125 17.55 -21.58 -7.87
N ASP A 126 17.30 -22.37 -8.92
CA ASP A 126 17.80 -22.22 -10.28
C ASP A 126 17.38 -20.87 -10.92
N ASP A 127 18.37 -20.03 -11.24
CA ASP A 127 18.16 -18.72 -11.89
C ASP A 127 17.57 -18.85 -13.31
N ALA A 128 17.57 -20.05 -13.90
CA ALA A 128 17.03 -20.31 -15.24
C ALA A 128 15.54 -19.93 -15.39
N ARG A 129 14.74 -20.06 -14.31
CA ARG A 129 13.29 -19.78 -14.35
C ARG A 129 12.96 -18.29 -14.28
N THR A 130 13.94 -17.46 -13.90
CA THR A 130 13.79 -16.02 -13.83
C THR A 130 13.28 -15.48 -15.15
N MET A 131 13.89 -15.84 -16.28
CA MET A 131 13.56 -15.25 -17.58
C MET A 131 12.25 -15.78 -18.21
N LEU A 132 11.63 -16.81 -17.63
CA LEU A 132 10.30 -17.28 -18.07
C LEU A 132 9.25 -16.22 -17.76
N SER A 133 8.29 -16.05 -18.66
CA SER A 133 7.30 -14.97 -18.59
C SER A 133 5.87 -15.51 -18.60
N GLU A 134 5.57 -16.50 -19.43
CA GLU A 134 4.20 -16.98 -19.61
C GLU A 134 3.80 -18.05 -18.58
N ARG A 135 2.51 -18.09 -18.24
CA ARG A 135 1.93 -19.13 -17.37
C ARG A 135 2.11 -20.54 -17.92
N THR A 136 2.10 -20.68 -19.23
CA THR A 136 2.37 -21.95 -19.94
C THR A 136 3.81 -22.43 -19.72
N GLN A 137 4.76 -21.51 -19.55
CA GLN A 137 6.18 -21.81 -19.36
C GLN A 137 6.53 -22.10 -17.91
N ASP A 138 5.84 -21.47 -16.95
CA ASP A 138 6.16 -21.60 -15.52
C ASP A 138 4.89 -21.66 -14.64
N PRO A 139 4.03 -22.69 -14.78
CA PRO A 139 2.73 -22.75 -14.11
C PRO A 139 2.82 -22.68 -12.59
N GLU A 140 3.87 -23.24 -11.99
CA GLU A 140 4.14 -23.22 -10.54
C GLU A 140 4.27 -21.79 -10.02
N TRP A 141 4.92 -20.89 -10.76
CA TRP A 141 5.02 -19.48 -10.37
C TRP A 141 3.64 -18.83 -10.24
N PHE A 142 2.64 -19.25 -11.02
CA PHE A 142 1.31 -18.66 -11.05
C PHE A 142 0.30 -19.31 -10.11
N GLU A 143 0.71 -20.31 -9.34
CA GLU A 143 -0.16 -20.96 -8.37
C GLU A 143 -0.74 -19.92 -7.37
N GLY A 144 -2.04 -20.01 -7.09
CA GLY A 144 -2.76 -19.07 -6.23
C GLY A 144 -3.09 -17.71 -6.87
N LEU A 145 -2.84 -17.51 -8.18
CA LEU A 145 -3.29 -16.32 -8.91
C LEU A 145 -4.50 -16.60 -9.78
N GLU A 146 -5.25 -15.53 -10.07
CA GLU A 146 -6.37 -15.54 -11.00
C GLU A 146 -5.99 -16.11 -12.37
N PRO A 147 -6.82 -16.97 -12.99
CA PRO A 147 -6.53 -17.56 -14.31
C PRO A 147 -6.35 -16.54 -15.44
N SER A 148 -6.84 -15.31 -15.26
CA SER A 148 -6.68 -14.19 -16.20
C SER A 148 -5.26 -13.62 -16.25
N GLU A 149 -4.42 -13.92 -15.25
CA GLU A 149 -3.03 -13.48 -15.20
C GLU A 149 -2.15 -14.42 -16.01
N LYS A 150 -1.80 -14.01 -17.23
CA LYS A 150 -1.11 -14.83 -18.24
C LYS A 150 0.41 -14.70 -18.21
N THR A 151 0.94 -13.58 -17.74
CA THR A 151 2.40 -13.35 -17.65
C THR A 151 2.83 -12.82 -16.29
N LYS A 152 4.07 -13.11 -15.90
CA LYS A 152 4.63 -12.63 -14.62
C LYS A 152 4.61 -11.10 -14.57
N GLU A 153 4.91 -10.45 -15.69
CA GLU A 153 4.89 -8.99 -15.82
C GLU A 153 3.50 -8.42 -15.63
N GLN A 154 2.46 -9.03 -16.21
CA GLN A 154 1.08 -8.61 -15.99
C GLN A 154 0.70 -8.70 -14.51
N SER A 155 1.06 -9.81 -13.84
CA SER A 155 0.84 -10.00 -12.41
C SER A 155 1.56 -8.95 -11.56
N MET A 156 2.82 -8.66 -11.87
CA MET A 156 3.60 -7.65 -11.13
C MET A 156 3.09 -6.22 -11.38
N SER A 157 2.71 -5.89 -12.62
CA SER A 157 2.02 -4.64 -12.96
C SER A 157 0.72 -4.49 -12.18
N LYS A 158 -0.09 -5.56 -12.06
CA LYS A 158 -1.33 -5.54 -11.27
C LYS A 158 -1.08 -5.22 -9.79
N ARG A 159 0.00 -5.75 -9.20
CA ARG A 159 0.35 -5.49 -7.80
C ARG A 159 0.69 -4.03 -7.53
N VAL A 160 1.47 -3.35 -8.38
CA VAL A 160 1.73 -1.91 -8.18
C VAL A 160 0.48 -1.08 -8.45
N LYS A 161 -0.33 -1.44 -9.45
CA LYS A 161 -1.65 -0.87 -9.73
C LYS A 161 -2.54 -0.88 -8.48
N GLU A 162 -2.53 -1.97 -7.72
CA GLU A 162 -3.29 -2.11 -6.47
C GLU A 162 -2.76 -1.20 -5.35
N ARG A 163 -1.43 -1.04 -5.23
CA ARG A 163 -0.83 -0.08 -4.28
C ARG A 163 -1.24 1.35 -4.58
N MET A 164 -1.16 1.77 -5.84
CA MET A 164 -1.58 3.11 -6.27
C MET A 164 -3.06 3.38 -5.99
N ARG A 165 -3.94 2.40 -6.27
CA ARG A 165 -5.35 2.48 -5.89
C ARG A 165 -5.52 2.63 -4.38
N GLY A 166 -4.74 1.87 -3.61
CA GLY A 166 -4.71 1.95 -2.15
C GLY A 166 -4.45 3.37 -1.66
N TYR A 167 -3.41 4.03 -2.18
CA TYR A 167 -3.10 5.42 -1.82
C TYR A 167 -4.22 6.38 -2.21
N TYR A 168 -4.77 6.25 -3.42
CA TYR A 168 -5.88 7.09 -3.88
C TYR A 168 -7.11 6.95 -2.97
N TYR A 169 -7.51 5.72 -2.62
CA TYR A 169 -8.65 5.50 -1.73
C TYR A 169 -8.37 5.97 -0.31
N LYS A 170 -7.14 5.85 0.19
CA LYS A 170 -6.75 6.39 1.50
C LYS A 170 -6.91 7.93 1.52
N THR A 171 -6.41 8.61 0.50
CA THR A 171 -6.58 10.06 0.32
C THR A 171 -8.05 10.43 0.20
N LYS A 172 -8.79 9.77 -0.70
CA LYS A 172 -10.23 10.00 -0.91
C LYS A 172 -11.02 9.89 0.39
N SER A 173 -10.84 8.79 1.13
CA SER A 173 -11.56 8.56 2.38
C SER A 173 -11.24 9.62 3.43
N ALA A 174 -9.97 10.04 3.54
CA ALA A 174 -9.57 11.06 4.51
C ALA A 174 -10.11 12.46 4.16
N LEU A 175 -10.11 12.84 2.88
CA LEU A 175 -10.66 14.14 2.46
C LEU A 175 -12.19 14.17 2.62
N GLN A 176 -12.88 13.10 2.24
CA GLN A 176 -14.33 12.99 2.40
C GLN A 176 -14.78 12.87 3.87
N SER A 177 -13.86 12.55 4.80
CA SER A 177 -14.12 12.57 6.25
C SER A 177 -13.83 13.91 6.93
N SER A 178 -13.33 14.92 6.21
CA SER A 178 -13.01 16.21 6.79
C SER A 178 -14.24 17.05 7.10
N GLU A 179 -14.12 17.98 8.07
CA GLU A 179 -15.19 18.92 8.41
C GLU A 179 -15.61 19.77 7.22
N VAL A 180 -14.66 20.18 6.38
CA VAL A 180 -14.89 20.96 5.15
C VAL A 180 -15.78 20.20 4.15
N TYR A 181 -15.72 18.87 4.15
CA TYR A 181 -16.60 18.04 3.33
C TYR A 181 -17.98 17.86 3.98
N ILE A 182 -18.00 17.45 5.24
CA ILE A 182 -19.21 17.06 5.98
C ILE A 182 -20.10 18.29 6.26
N HIS A 183 -19.53 19.37 6.77
CA HIS A 183 -20.22 20.61 7.15
C HIS A 183 -20.12 21.69 6.07
N SER A 184 -20.00 21.27 4.80
CA SER A 184 -19.78 22.16 3.67
C SER A 184 -20.94 23.16 3.48
N LYS A 185 -20.76 24.44 3.86
CA LYS A 185 -21.72 25.51 3.57
C LYS A 185 -21.96 25.61 2.06
N ASN A 186 -23.23 25.59 1.64
CA ASN A 186 -23.66 25.66 0.24
C ASN A 186 -23.00 24.61 -0.68
N GLY A 187 -22.45 23.51 -0.13
CA GLY A 187 -21.75 22.48 -0.90
C GLY A 187 -20.40 22.91 -1.50
N ARG A 188 -19.85 24.08 -1.15
CA ARG A 188 -18.59 24.58 -1.72
C ARG A 188 -17.38 23.69 -1.40
N GLY A 189 -17.19 23.34 -0.12
CA GLY A 189 -16.08 22.48 0.31
C GLY A 189 -16.15 21.09 -0.33
N LYS A 190 -17.36 20.52 -0.38
CA LYS A 190 -17.64 19.27 -1.09
C LYS A 190 -17.22 19.34 -2.56
N LYS A 191 -17.61 20.39 -3.29
CA LYS A 191 -17.23 20.59 -4.70
C LYS A 191 -15.72 20.71 -4.90
N LEU A 192 -15.02 21.42 -4.02
CA LEU A 192 -13.56 21.56 -4.09
C LEU A 192 -12.85 20.20 -3.93
N ILE A 193 -13.27 19.40 -2.95
CA ILE A 193 -12.72 18.07 -2.70
C ILE A 193 -13.05 17.11 -3.85
N ASP A 194 -14.31 17.07 -4.30
CA ASP A 194 -14.73 16.18 -5.39
C ASP A 194 -14.03 16.53 -6.71
N GLN A 195 -13.79 17.81 -6.99
CA GLN A 195 -13.01 18.24 -8.15
C GLN A 195 -11.54 17.79 -8.04
N PHE A 196 -10.88 18.06 -6.91
CA PHE A 196 -9.49 17.64 -6.70
C PHE A 196 -9.30 16.12 -6.82
N LEU A 197 -10.23 15.34 -6.26
CA LEU A 197 -10.20 13.87 -6.39
C LEU A 197 -10.40 13.42 -7.84
N THR A 198 -11.23 14.12 -8.60
CA THR A 198 -11.43 13.86 -10.03
C THR A 198 -10.15 14.14 -10.81
N ASP A 199 -9.50 15.27 -10.54
CA ASP A 199 -8.23 15.66 -11.19
C ASP A 199 -7.13 14.63 -10.88
N LEU A 200 -6.95 14.25 -9.62
CA LEU A 200 -6.01 13.19 -9.23
C LEU A 200 -6.31 11.86 -9.92
N ARG A 201 -7.58 11.45 -10.01
CA ARG A 201 -7.96 10.20 -10.67
C ARG A 201 -7.62 10.25 -12.16
N ASN A 202 -7.91 11.36 -12.82
CA ASN A 202 -7.62 11.52 -14.25
C ASN A 202 -6.12 11.44 -14.54
N ILE A 203 -5.28 12.07 -13.71
CA ILE A 203 -3.81 11.97 -13.83
C ILE A 203 -3.36 10.51 -13.57
N LEU A 204 -3.93 9.85 -12.55
CA LEU A 204 -3.57 8.47 -12.23
C LEU A 204 -3.96 7.48 -13.34
N GLU A 205 -5.11 7.67 -13.97
CA GLU A 205 -5.58 6.89 -15.11
C GLU A 205 -4.74 7.13 -16.37
N SER A 206 -4.39 8.39 -16.67
CA SER A 206 -3.53 8.72 -17.81
C SER A 206 -2.12 8.13 -17.66
N ARG A 207 -1.61 8.04 -16.43
CA ARG A 207 -0.34 7.37 -16.08
C ARG A 207 -0.48 5.85 -15.87
N LYS A 208 -1.64 5.27 -16.19
CA LYS A 208 -1.94 3.82 -16.05
C LYS A 208 -1.64 3.27 -14.66
N TYR A 209 -1.80 4.08 -13.61
CA TYR A 209 -1.51 3.71 -12.23
C TYR A 209 -0.07 3.21 -12.03
N ASN A 210 0.89 3.80 -12.76
CA ASN A 210 2.33 3.50 -12.68
C ASN A 210 2.64 2.00 -12.82
N ASP A 211 1.98 1.35 -13.77
CA ASP A 211 2.03 -0.10 -13.93
C ASP A 211 3.37 -0.69 -14.37
N THR A 212 4.28 0.19 -14.78
CA THR A 212 5.64 -0.12 -15.19
C THR A 212 6.58 -0.35 -14.00
N TYR A 213 6.28 0.17 -12.81
CA TYR A 213 7.22 0.19 -11.68
C TYR A 213 7.71 -1.21 -11.30
N PHE A 214 6.83 -2.20 -11.29
CA PHE A 214 7.19 -3.59 -10.99
C PHE A 214 7.33 -4.46 -12.23
N ASN A 215 7.32 -3.88 -13.44
CA ASN A 215 7.40 -4.63 -14.69
C ASN A 215 8.82 -4.61 -15.25
N ARG A 216 9.55 -5.73 -15.14
CA ARG A 216 10.92 -5.83 -15.67
C ARG A 216 11.04 -5.62 -17.19
N LYS A 217 9.96 -5.81 -17.96
CA LYS A 217 9.96 -5.55 -19.42
C LYS A 217 9.66 -4.10 -19.77
N ALA A 218 9.34 -3.25 -18.79
CA ALA A 218 9.20 -1.82 -19.01
C ALA A 218 10.56 -1.15 -19.22
N ASN A 219 10.54 0.09 -19.71
CA ASN A 219 11.74 0.89 -19.89
C ASN A 219 12.50 1.04 -18.56
N GLU A 220 13.84 1.02 -18.61
CA GLU A 220 14.74 1.13 -17.45
C GLU A 220 14.40 2.31 -16.55
N THR A 221 14.11 3.49 -17.12
CA THR A 221 13.74 4.69 -16.36
C THR A 221 12.39 4.57 -15.64
N ALA A 222 11.52 3.70 -16.13
CA ALA A 222 10.17 3.52 -15.61
C ALA A 222 10.07 2.38 -14.58
N ARG A 223 10.91 1.34 -14.68
CA ARG A 223 10.90 0.18 -13.76
C ARG A 223 11.76 0.42 -12.51
N MET A 224 11.45 -0.31 -11.44
CA MET A 224 12.19 -0.31 -10.16
C MET A 224 13.09 -1.54 -9.98
N CYS A 225 13.03 -2.49 -10.91
CA CYS A 225 13.90 -3.66 -10.97
C CYS A 225 14.84 -3.57 -12.17
N ASP A 226 15.87 -4.41 -12.19
CA ASP A 226 16.66 -4.64 -13.39
C ASP A 226 15.87 -5.43 -14.46
N GLU A 227 16.52 -5.75 -15.58
CA GLU A 227 15.92 -6.52 -16.68
C GLU A 227 15.56 -7.97 -16.32
N LYS A 228 16.20 -8.52 -15.28
CA LYS A 228 15.92 -9.86 -14.76
C LYS A 228 14.76 -9.85 -13.77
N GLY A 229 14.42 -8.69 -13.23
CA GLY A 229 13.37 -8.52 -12.22
C GLY A 229 13.90 -8.48 -10.80
N VAL A 230 15.19 -8.23 -10.59
CA VAL A 230 15.80 -8.06 -9.28
C VAL A 230 15.47 -6.68 -8.73
N PHE A 231 14.86 -6.64 -7.54
CA PHE A 231 14.58 -5.42 -6.80
C PHE A 231 15.56 -5.27 -5.64
N GLN A 232 15.99 -4.04 -5.41
CA GLN A 232 16.87 -3.66 -4.31
C GLN A 232 16.12 -2.74 -3.36
N CYS A 233 16.36 -2.91 -2.06
CA CYS A 233 15.79 -2.02 -1.05
C CYS A 233 16.38 -0.61 -1.16
N GLY A 234 15.51 0.41 -1.19
CA GLY A 234 15.89 1.83 -1.17
C GLY A 234 16.42 2.31 0.18
N GLY A 235 16.31 1.50 1.24
CA GLY A 235 16.74 1.84 2.60
C GLY A 235 15.72 2.66 3.38
N LEU A 236 16.13 3.14 4.56
CA LEU A 236 15.31 4.04 5.38
C LEU A 236 14.97 5.31 4.60
N TRP A 237 13.83 5.93 4.92
CA TRP A 237 13.40 7.19 4.27
C TRP A 237 14.51 8.26 4.27
N SER A 238 15.28 8.35 5.37
CA SER A 238 16.38 9.30 5.61
C SER A 238 17.67 8.99 4.87
N ASN A 239 17.80 7.80 4.28
CA ASN A 239 19.05 7.32 3.68
C ASN A 239 18.87 7.14 2.17
N ASP A 240 19.94 7.36 1.41
CA ASP A 240 19.92 7.19 -0.05
C ASP A 240 20.00 5.72 -0.48
N LYS A 241 20.49 4.85 0.40
CA LYS A 241 20.67 3.42 0.16
C LYS A 241 20.33 2.60 1.40
N CYS A 242 20.01 1.33 1.17
CA CYS A 242 19.85 0.35 2.22
C CYS A 242 21.20 0.06 2.90
N LEU A 243 21.25 0.22 4.23
CA LEU A 243 22.43 -0.09 5.04
C LEU A 243 22.75 -1.59 5.12
N TYR A 244 21.79 -2.44 4.73
CA TYR A 244 21.99 -3.89 4.60
C TYR A 244 22.42 -4.20 3.16
N GLU A 245 23.61 -3.72 2.78
CA GLU A 245 24.17 -3.86 1.43
C GLU A 245 24.25 -5.34 1.03
N GLY A 246 23.66 -5.68 -0.12
CA GLY A 246 23.64 -7.06 -0.64
C GLY A 246 22.63 -8.00 0.03
N GLU A 247 22.11 -7.68 1.21
CA GLU A 247 21.16 -8.56 1.93
C GLU A 247 19.70 -8.29 1.53
N HIS A 248 19.27 -7.03 1.43
CA HIS A 248 17.89 -6.71 1.06
C HIS A 248 17.69 -6.63 -0.46
N ILE A 249 17.73 -7.80 -1.09
CA ILE A 249 17.51 -8.01 -2.52
C ILE A 249 16.46 -9.12 -2.69
N ILE A 250 15.61 -9.00 -3.71
CA ILE A 250 14.58 -10.00 -4.01
C ILE A 250 14.30 -10.06 -5.51
N ASN A 251 14.03 -11.26 -6.04
CA ASN A 251 13.54 -11.42 -7.40
C ASN A 251 12.16 -12.10 -7.42
N PRO A 252 11.05 -11.34 -7.35
CA PRO A 252 9.71 -11.93 -7.36
C PRO A 252 9.36 -12.65 -8.66
N TYR A 253 10.18 -12.54 -9.71
CA TYR A 253 10.00 -13.29 -10.94
C TYR A 253 10.64 -14.68 -10.92
N ARG A 254 11.57 -14.95 -10.01
CA ARG A 254 12.29 -16.23 -9.97
C ARG A 254 11.37 -17.37 -9.55
N SER A 255 10.59 -17.17 -8.49
CA SER A 255 9.76 -18.24 -7.93
C SER A 255 8.45 -17.74 -7.31
N ARG A 256 7.53 -18.68 -7.08
CA ARG A 256 6.26 -18.43 -6.37
C ARG A 256 6.51 -17.84 -4.98
N GLU A 257 7.54 -18.34 -4.30
CA GLU A 257 7.95 -17.94 -2.95
C GLU A 257 8.44 -16.49 -2.92
N GLU A 258 9.39 -16.11 -3.77
CA GLU A 258 9.87 -14.72 -3.82
C GLU A 258 8.75 -13.75 -4.21
N ARG A 259 7.84 -14.17 -5.10
CA ARG A 259 6.63 -13.40 -5.43
C ARG A 259 5.72 -13.21 -4.21
N ILE A 260 5.58 -14.23 -3.37
CA ILE A 260 4.79 -14.15 -2.14
C ILE A 260 5.46 -13.22 -1.13
N ILE A 261 6.76 -13.38 -0.87
CA ILE A 261 7.53 -12.52 0.04
C ILE A 261 7.49 -11.06 -0.40
N PHE A 262 7.53 -10.80 -1.70
CA PHE A 262 7.47 -9.43 -2.21
C PHE A 262 6.19 -8.68 -1.79
N GLN A 263 5.16 -9.38 -1.30
CA GLN A 263 3.97 -8.76 -0.71
C GLN A 263 4.27 -8.05 0.62
N THR A 264 5.31 -8.47 1.34
CA THR A 264 5.75 -7.84 2.60
C THR A 264 6.66 -6.64 2.38
N TRP A 265 7.17 -6.44 1.16
CA TRP A 265 7.93 -5.25 0.79
C TRP A 265 7.00 -4.07 0.65
N ASN A 266 7.36 -2.92 1.21
CA ASN A 266 6.52 -1.72 1.21
C ASN A 266 6.99 -0.72 0.17
N LEU A 267 6.06 0.05 -0.37
CA LEU A 267 6.37 1.21 -1.20
C LEU A 267 6.06 2.43 -0.33
N ASP A 268 7.09 2.85 0.39
CA ASP A 268 7.03 3.78 1.52
C ASP A 268 7.17 5.23 1.04
N HIS A 269 6.45 6.14 1.68
CA HIS A 269 6.45 7.57 1.34
C HIS A 269 7.48 8.30 2.21
N ASN A 270 8.46 8.97 1.60
CA ASN A 270 9.42 9.79 2.36
C ASN A 270 8.70 10.94 3.09
N ILE A 271 7.90 11.72 2.37
CA ILE A 271 6.90 12.66 2.90
C ILE A 271 5.63 11.87 3.17
N GLU A 272 5.29 11.66 4.43
CA GLU A 272 4.24 10.73 4.83
C GLU A 272 2.85 11.13 4.31
N LEU A 273 2.18 10.19 3.65
CA LEU A 273 0.84 10.40 3.09
C LEU A 273 -0.17 10.87 4.12
N SER A 274 -0.26 10.17 5.27
CA SER A 274 -1.27 10.45 6.29
C SER A 274 -0.86 11.52 7.29
N ARG A 275 0.43 11.59 7.64
CA ARG A 275 0.92 12.55 8.65
C ARG A 275 1.24 13.92 8.08
N SER A 276 1.50 14.04 6.78
CA SER A 276 1.89 15.32 6.17
C SER A 276 1.09 15.69 4.91
N ILE A 277 1.06 14.84 3.87
CA ILE A 277 0.45 15.21 2.57
C ILE A 277 -1.05 15.51 2.71
N ILE A 278 -1.83 14.59 3.30
CA ILE A 278 -3.29 14.76 3.46
C ILE A 278 -3.63 16.01 4.30
N PRO A 279 -3.01 16.24 5.48
CA PRO A 279 -3.20 17.48 6.23
C PRO A 279 -2.93 18.75 5.41
N LYS A 280 -1.91 18.75 4.56
CA LYS A 280 -1.57 19.92 3.71
C LYS A 280 -2.53 20.14 2.57
N ILE A 281 -3.08 19.06 2.00
CA ILE A 281 -4.21 19.15 1.04
C ILE A 281 -5.42 19.81 1.72
N LEU A 282 -5.77 19.37 2.93
CA LEU A 282 -6.89 19.97 3.68
C LEU A 282 -6.65 21.45 3.98
N GLN A 283 -5.44 21.80 4.44
CA GLN A 283 -5.04 23.20 4.66
C GLN A 283 -5.17 24.05 3.37
N ALA A 284 -4.78 23.51 2.22
CA ALA A 284 -4.93 24.18 0.93
C ALA A 284 -6.40 24.40 0.55
N ILE A 285 -7.25 23.41 0.81
CA ILE A 285 -8.69 23.48 0.54
C ILE A 285 -9.37 24.48 1.49
N ASP A 286 -8.98 24.53 2.75
CA ASP A 286 -9.44 25.53 3.71
C ASP A 286 -9.10 26.95 3.27
N GLY A 287 -7.87 27.17 2.80
CA GLY A 287 -7.47 28.44 2.19
C GLY A 287 -8.37 28.82 1.01
N LEU A 288 -8.65 27.88 0.10
CA LEU A 288 -9.56 28.11 -1.03
C LEU A 288 -11.01 28.36 -0.61
N TYR A 289 -11.46 27.72 0.47
CA TYR A 289 -12.81 27.85 0.97
C TYR A 289 -13.03 29.23 1.61
N ASN A 290 -12.08 29.69 2.43
CA ASN A 290 -12.11 30.99 3.09
C ASN A 290 -11.70 32.15 2.17
N GLY A 291 -11.06 31.85 1.04
CA GLY A 291 -10.54 32.85 0.12
C GLY A 291 -9.24 33.46 0.63
N ASP A 292 -8.45 32.71 1.39
CA ASP A 292 -7.14 33.12 1.88
C ASP A 292 -6.10 32.18 1.29
N ILE A 293 -5.83 32.37 0.00
CA ILE A 293 -4.82 31.58 -0.71
C ILE A 293 -3.57 32.38 -0.98
N LYS A 294 -2.43 31.72 -0.83
CA LYS A 294 -1.13 32.21 -1.25
C LYS A 294 -0.69 31.44 -2.49
N CYS A 295 -0.48 32.13 -3.60
CA CYS A 295 -0.09 31.48 -4.85
C CYS A 295 1.38 31.04 -4.78
N ILE A 296 1.64 29.74 -4.97
CA ILE A 296 3.00 29.18 -4.92
C ILE A 296 3.92 29.62 -6.06
N LEU A 297 3.36 30.13 -7.18
CA LEU A 297 4.16 30.55 -8.33
C LEU A 297 4.54 32.04 -8.30
N CYS A 298 3.66 32.90 -7.80
CA CYS A 298 3.91 34.35 -7.79
C CYS A 298 3.98 34.96 -6.39
N ASP A 299 3.88 34.15 -5.34
CA ASP A 299 3.90 34.52 -3.92
C ASP A 299 2.82 35.55 -3.49
N LYS A 300 1.82 35.82 -4.35
CA LYS A 300 0.75 36.79 -4.08
C LYS A 300 -0.46 36.13 -3.43
N ASP A 301 -1.07 36.87 -2.51
CA ASP A 301 -2.38 36.53 -1.94
C ASP A 301 -3.49 36.69 -2.98
N SER A 302 -4.49 35.81 -2.90
CA SER A 302 -5.66 35.88 -3.75
C SER A 302 -6.91 35.40 -3.03
N LYS A 303 -8.07 35.91 -3.44
CA LYS A 303 -9.38 35.46 -2.95
C LYS A 303 -9.91 34.24 -3.71
N VAL A 304 -9.34 33.93 -4.88
CA VAL A 304 -9.82 32.83 -5.74
C VAL A 304 -8.65 32.15 -6.45
N GLY A 305 -8.66 30.82 -6.45
CA GLY A 305 -7.65 30.02 -7.14
C GLY A 305 -8.05 28.55 -7.24
N VAL A 306 -7.05 27.69 -7.39
CA VAL A 306 -7.21 26.24 -7.54
C VAL A 306 -6.13 25.49 -6.75
N LEU A 307 -6.36 24.21 -6.48
CA LEU A 307 -5.34 23.30 -5.93
C LEU A 307 -4.42 22.84 -7.07
N GLU A 308 -3.12 22.74 -6.80
CA GLU A 308 -2.16 22.17 -7.76
C GLU A 308 -2.15 20.64 -7.65
N ALA A 309 -3.04 19.97 -8.41
CA ALA A 309 -3.19 18.51 -8.35
C ALA A 309 -1.92 17.76 -8.75
N ASP A 310 -1.16 18.27 -9.72
CA ASP A 310 0.06 17.63 -10.22
C ASP A 310 1.12 17.46 -9.13
N ARG A 311 1.31 18.47 -8.29
CA ARG A 311 2.35 18.43 -7.25
C ARG A 311 2.02 17.44 -6.13
N TYR A 312 0.75 17.37 -5.74
CA TYR A 312 0.29 16.31 -4.84
C TYR A 312 0.33 14.93 -5.51
N PHE A 313 0.06 14.84 -6.81
CA PHE A 313 0.19 13.58 -7.55
C PHE A 313 1.62 13.03 -7.48
N LEU A 314 2.63 13.88 -7.68
CA LEU A 314 4.05 13.51 -7.56
C LEU A 314 4.35 12.94 -6.16
N GLN A 315 3.87 13.59 -5.10
CA GLN A 315 4.11 13.12 -3.75
C GLN A 315 3.35 11.85 -3.37
N ILE A 316 2.13 11.64 -3.89
CA ILE A 316 1.31 10.50 -3.49
C ILE A 316 1.64 9.24 -4.30
N PHE A 317 1.93 9.38 -5.60
CA PHE A 317 1.91 8.23 -6.51
C PHE A 317 3.24 7.95 -7.20
N THR A 318 4.24 8.83 -7.12
CA THR A 318 5.47 8.68 -7.92
C THR A 318 6.71 8.40 -7.08
N ARG A 319 7.75 7.94 -7.79
CA ARG A 319 9.10 7.69 -7.25
C ARG A 319 9.82 8.92 -6.70
N GLU A 320 9.29 10.12 -6.93
CA GLU A 320 9.82 11.34 -6.29
C GLU A 320 9.68 11.27 -4.78
N ASN A 321 8.65 10.57 -4.30
CA ASN A 321 8.40 10.40 -2.88
C ASN A 321 8.28 8.94 -2.43
N LEU A 322 8.15 7.99 -3.37
CA LEU A 322 8.01 6.56 -3.07
C LEU A 322 9.33 5.80 -3.15
N LYS A 323 9.71 5.12 -2.07
CA LYS A 323 10.83 4.17 -2.01
C LYS A 323 10.34 2.74 -1.79
N LEU A 324 10.85 1.79 -2.56
CA LEU A 324 10.59 0.37 -2.33
C LEU A 324 11.52 -0.13 -1.21
N VAL A 325 10.96 -0.59 -0.10
CA VAL A 325 11.71 -0.95 1.09
C VAL A 325 11.35 -2.34 1.60
N HIS A 326 12.35 -3.05 2.08
CA HIS A 326 12.17 -4.29 2.83
C HIS A 326 11.40 -4.00 4.13
N ILE A 327 10.65 -4.97 4.67
CA ILE A 327 9.85 -4.78 5.88
C ILE A 327 10.69 -4.31 7.09
N VAL A 328 11.96 -4.73 7.18
CA VAL A 328 12.89 -4.30 8.23
C VAL A 328 13.36 -2.86 8.05
N CYS A 329 13.33 -2.33 6.83
CA CYS A 329 13.68 -0.94 6.50
C CYS A 329 12.46 -0.01 6.45
N HIS A 330 11.25 -0.55 6.64
CA HIS A 330 10.04 0.24 6.74
C HIS A 330 9.91 0.79 8.16
N TYR A 331 10.34 2.05 8.34
CA TYR A 331 10.27 2.73 9.63
C TYR A 331 8.86 3.27 9.87
N LYS A 332 8.20 2.79 10.93
CA LYS A 332 6.80 3.20 11.25
C LYS A 332 6.69 4.47 12.12
N GLY A 333 7.83 4.98 12.60
CA GLY A 333 7.87 6.24 13.34
C GLY A 333 7.65 7.45 12.43
N LYS A 334 7.64 8.65 13.00
CA LYS A 334 7.43 9.88 12.24
C LYS A 334 8.64 10.19 11.35
N HIS A 335 8.41 10.59 10.11
CA HIS A 335 9.45 11.12 9.23
C HIS A 335 9.58 12.63 9.43
N ASP A 336 10.79 13.17 9.27
CA ASP A 336 11.03 14.62 9.46
C ASP A 336 10.71 15.45 8.20
N SER A 337 10.22 14.82 7.14
CA SER A 337 9.88 15.49 5.88
C SER A 337 8.42 15.91 5.82
N ASP A 338 8.16 17.15 5.39
CA ASP A 338 6.82 17.72 5.31
C ASP A 338 6.43 18.17 3.89
N SER A 339 5.14 18.01 3.57
CA SER A 339 4.54 18.57 2.37
C SER A 339 4.28 20.07 2.52
N GLY A 340 4.25 20.78 1.39
CA GLY A 340 3.77 22.16 1.31
C GLY A 340 2.27 22.27 1.06
N VAL A 341 1.76 23.49 1.15
CA VAL A 341 0.41 23.89 0.74
C VAL A 341 0.48 24.39 -0.70
N TYR A 342 -0.09 23.64 -1.65
CA TYR A 342 0.02 23.97 -3.07
C TYR A 342 -1.29 24.52 -3.65
N THR A 343 -1.36 25.85 -3.74
CA THR A 343 -2.46 26.59 -4.37
C THR A 343 -1.96 27.56 -5.43
N LEU A 344 -2.75 27.73 -6.50
CA LEU A 344 -2.47 28.64 -7.61
C LEU A 344 -3.56 29.70 -7.71
N CYS A 345 -3.19 30.98 -7.88
CA CYS A 345 -4.17 32.00 -8.24
C CYS A 345 -4.65 31.79 -9.68
N LYS A 346 -5.85 32.29 -10.02
CA LYS A 346 -6.44 32.13 -11.36
C LYS A 346 -5.50 32.51 -12.51
N LYS A 347 -4.75 33.61 -12.37
CA LYS A 347 -3.81 34.10 -13.40
C LYS A 347 -2.68 33.10 -13.68
N CYS A 348 -2.10 32.55 -12.62
CA CYS A 348 -1.01 31.58 -12.71
C CYS A 348 -1.51 30.23 -13.24
N PHE A 349 -2.73 29.82 -12.87
CA PHE A 349 -3.34 28.59 -13.39
C PHE A 349 -3.62 28.68 -14.90
N THR A 350 -4.23 29.78 -15.38
CA THR A 350 -4.49 29.97 -16.82
C THR A 350 -3.23 30.10 -17.66
N GLY A 351 -2.10 30.47 -17.04
CA GLY A 351 -0.79 30.51 -17.69
C GLY A 351 -0.14 29.13 -17.86
N GLN A 352 -0.70 28.08 -17.26
CA GLN A 352 -0.20 26.70 -17.34
C GLN A 352 -0.91 25.85 -18.41
N SER A 353 -1.59 26.45 -19.40
CA SER A 353 -2.11 25.72 -20.56
C SER A 353 -0.95 25.05 -21.32
N ILE A 354 -0.58 23.85 -20.91
CA ILE A 354 0.41 22.99 -21.54
C ILE A 354 -0.35 21.79 -22.09
N GLU A 355 -0.29 21.65 -23.42
CA GLU A 355 -0.74 20.48 -24.16
C GLU A 355 -0.14 19.21 -23.52
N TYR A 356 -1.01 18.28 -23.13
CA TYR A 356 -0.58 16.91 -22.83
C TYR A 356 -0.13 16.28 -24.16
N LYS A 357 1.18 16.27 -24.42
CA LYS A 357 1.79 15.40 -25.44
C LYS A 357 1.90 13.97 -24.96
#